data_AF-A0A3M1DY86-F1
#
_entry.id   AF-A0A3M1DY86-F1
#
_cell.length_a   1.000
_cell.length_b   1.000
_cell.length_c   1.000
_cell.angle_alpha   90.00
_cell.angle_beta   90.00
_cell.angle_gamma   90.00
#
_symmetry.space_group_name_H-M   'P 1'
#
loop_
_entity.id
_entity.type
_entity.pdbx_description
1 polymer ?
#
loop_
_entity_poly.entity_id
_entity_poly.type
_entity_poly.pdbx_seq_one_letter_code
_entity_poly.pdbx_strand_id
1 'polypeptide(L)'
;TPIRLAYSPDWIMASTRVLEILKAGFDAIGLKVEPVPMDQATIDEAAKEGNYEMLITGFGGLGGDPDQLRRMFHSKSKMVGFSRARGYQNPEFDQLADAQVSMLDPAERRKAVGRMQEILAEDLPVFALYYTARVVVYNAQVFDNWYFTPGGFGGGVPMPYNKHQFIVGVPEGLEIRR
;
A
#
# COMPACT_ATOMS: atom_id res chain seq x y z
N THR A 1 -29.09 2.20 8.25
CA THR A 1 -28.37 3.43 7.88
C THR A 1 -27.30 3.08 6.88
N PRO A 2 -27.12 3.83 5.78
CA PRO A 2 -26.03 3.57 4.83
C PRO A 2 -24.67 3.81 5.50
N ILE A 3 -23.67 3.03 5.12
CA ILE A 3 -22.29 3.19 5.58
C ILE A 3 -21.64 4.32 4.78
N ARG A 4 -21.04 5.29 5.45
CA ARG A 4 -20.35 6.43 4.84
C ARG A 4 -18.98 6.00 4.31
N LEU A 5 -18.80 6.14 3.00
CA LEU A 5 -17.58 5.79 2.28
C LEU A 5 -16.82 7.06 1.88
N ALA A 6 -15.86 7.47 2.70
CA ALA A 6 -15.03 8.64 2.43
C ALA A 6 -14.01 8.35 1.31
N TYR A 7 -13.84 9.31 0.40
CA TYR A 7 -12.87 9.21 -0.69
C TYR A 7 -12.44 10.61 -1.17
N SER A 8 -11.29 10.68 -1.85
CA SER A 8 -10.88 11.91 -2.55
C SER A 8 -11.02 11.75 -4.07
N PRO A 9 -11.78 12.62 -4.77
CA PRO A 9 -11.85 12.60 -6.22
C PRO A 9 -10.53 13.07 -6.88
N ASP A 10 -9.69 13.79 -6.13
CA ASP A 10 -8.40 14.31 -6.61
C ASP A 10 -7.32 13.21 -6.67
N TRP A 11 -7.57 12.08 -6.02
CA TRP A 11 -6.64 10.96 -5.99
C TRP A 11 -6.96 9.94 -7.08
N ILE A 12 -5.98 9.63 -7.92
CA ILE A 12 -6.14 8.75 -9.09
C ILE A 12 -6.68 7.35 -8.73
N MET A 13 -6.43 6.88 -7.50
CA MET A 13 -6.86 5.56 -7.01
C MET A 13 -8.33 5.52 -6.53
N ALA A 14 -9.02 6.66 -6.45
CA ALA A 14 -10.39 6.77 -5.94
C ALA A 14 -11.34 7.43 -6.96
N SER A 15 -11.15 7.12 -8.26
CA SER A 15 -11.98 7.65 -9.33
C SER A 15 -13.47 7.33 -9.16
N THR A 16 -14.33 8.15 -9.76
CA THR A 16 -15.79 7.93 -9.79
C THR A 16 -16.16 6.54 -10.27
N ARG A 17 -15.42 5.98 -11.23
CA ARG A 17 -15.67 4.63 -11.75
C ARG A 17 -15.46 3.54 -10.69
N VAL A 18 -14.46 3.69 -9.83
CA VAL A 18 -14.22 2.75 -8.71
C VAL A 18 -15.40 2.79 -7.74
N LEU A 19 -15.92 3.98 -7.45
CA LEU A 19 -17.09 4.13 -6.57
C LEU A 19 -18.35 3.50 -7.15
N GLU A 20 -18.61 3.65 -8.45
CA GLU A 20 -19.74 3.00 -9.10
C GLU A 20 -19.67 1.48 -8.96
N ILE A 21 -18.49 0.90 -9.19
CA ILE A 21 -18.26 -0.55 -9.06
C ILE A 21 -18.48 -1.00 -7.62
N LEU A 22 -17.88 -0.29 -6.66
CA LEU A 22 -18.05 -0.60 -5.24
C LEU A 22 -19.51 -0.52 -4.81
N LYS A 23 -20.19 0.57 -5.17
CA LYS A 23 -21.61 0.77 -4.85
C LYS A 23 -22.47 -0.35 -5.43
N ALA A 24 -22.27 -0.71 -6.69
CA ALA A 24 -22.98 -1.83 -7.31
C ALA A 24 -22.72 -3.16 -6.61
N GLY A 25 -21.46 -3.44 -6.23
CA GLY A 25 -21.07 -4.64 -5.49
C GLY A 25 -21.73 -4.72 -4.10
N PHE A 26 -21.68 -3.62 -3.34
CA PHE A 26 -22.33 -3.55 -2.03
C PHE A 26 -23.86 -3.65 -2.15
N ASP A 27 -24.46 -2.97 -3.13
CA ASP A 27 -25.90 -3.03 -3.38
C ASP A 27 -26.37 -4.46 -3.71
N ALA A 28 -25.58 -5.23 -4.46
CA ALA A 28 -25.89 -6.62 -4.82
C ALA A 28 -25.98 -7.56 -3.61
N ILE A 29 -25.30 -7.23 -2.50
CA ILE A 29 -25.34 -7.98 -1.25
C ILE A 29 -26.20 -7.30 -0.17
N GLY A 30 -26.97 -6.27 -0.54
CA GLY A 30 -27.88 -5.57 0.36
C GLY A 30 -27.20 -4.57 1.31
N LEU A 31 -25.90 -4.27 1.12
CA LEU A 31 -25.19 -3.24 1.88
C LEU A 31 -25.32 -1.89 1.17
N LYS A 32 -25.84 -0.90 1.89
CA LYS A 32 -25.97 0.47 1.37
C LYS A 32 -24.75 1.29 1.75
N VAL A 33 -24.11 1.88 0.76
CA VAL A 33 -22.98 2.80 0.94
C VAL A 33 -23.31 4.18 0.42
N GLU A 34 -22.92 5.21 1.17
CA GLU A 34 -23.05 6.62 0.82
C GLU A 34 -21.66 7.20 0.56
N PRO A 35 -21.30 7.48 -0.70
CA PRO A 35 -20.02 8.12 -1.00
C PRO A 35 -19.94 9.53 -0.43
N VAL A 36 -18.86 9.84 0.28
CA VAL A 36 -18.59 11.16 0.87
C VAL A 36 -17.31 11.73 0.24
N PRO A 37 -17.41 12.61 -0.77
CA PRO A 37 -16.24 13.24 -1.36
C PRO A 37 -15.59 14.20 -0.36
N MET A 38 -14.27 14.16 -0.27
CA MET A 38 -13.45 15.03 0.56
C MET A 38 -12.19 15.44 -0.20
N ASP A 39 -11.59 16.58 0.12
CA ASP A 39 -10.24 16.89 -0.35
C ASP A 39 -9.20 15.95 0.28
N GLN A 40 -8.04 15.80 -0.36
CA GLN A 40 -7.02 14.83 0.10
C GLN A 40 -6.49 15.13 1.51
N ALA A 41 -6.39 16.42 1.91
CA ALA A 41 -5.90 16.76 3.25
C ALA A 41 -6.88 16.31 4.34
N THR A 42 -8.18 16.46 4.08
CA THR A 42 -9.25 15.95 4.95
C THR A 42 -9.24 14.41 5.02
N ILE A 43 -9.02 13.70 3.90
CA ILE A 43 -8.86 12.24 3.90
C ILE A 43 -7.65 11.80 4.75
N ASP A 44 -6.52 12.48 4.60
CA ASP A 44 -5.30 12.18 5.35
C ASP A 44 -5.52 12.40 6.86
N GLU A 45 -6.23 13.45 7.25
CA GLU A 45 -6.55 13.72 8.65
C GLU A 45 -7.56 12.71 9.20
N ALA A 46 -8.63 12.39 8.47
CA ALA A 46 -9.55 11.34 8.85
C ALA A 46 -8.84 9.98 9.03
N ALA A 47 -7.89 9.64 8.15
CA ALA A 47 -7.06 8.46 8.29
C ALA A 47 -6.16 8.49 9.53
N LYS A 48 -5.57 9.65 9.85
CA LYS A 48 -4.75 9.82 11.05
C LYS A 48 -5.60 9.78 12.32
N GLU A 49 -6.81 10.28 12.34
CA GLU A 49 -7.66 10.28 13.54
C GLU A 49 -8.43 8.96 13.70
N GLY A 50 -8.66 8.22 12.60
CA GLY A 50 -9.58 7.08 12.59
C GLY A 50 -11.05 7.51 12.54
N ASN A 51 -11.33 8.72 12.06
CA ASN A 51 -12.67 9.30 12.02
C ASN A 51 -13.37 8.99 10.68
N TYR A 52 -13.68 7.72 10.44
CA TYR A 52 -14.38 7.24 9.25
C TYR A 52 -15.07 5.89 9.54
N GLU A 53 -16.13 5.60 8.79
CA GLU A 53 -16.73 4.26 8.78
C GLU A 53 -16.02 3.38 7.73
N MET A 54 -15.92 3.88 6.49
CA MET A 54 -15.05 3.33 5.46
C MET A 54 -14.29 4.44 4.76
N LEU A 55 -13.05 4.14 4.33
CA LEU A 55 -12.16 5.08 3.68
C LEU A 55 -11.49 4.40 2.48
N ILE A 56 -11.57 5.02 1.29
CA ILE A 56 -10.76 4.61 0.15
C ILE A 56 -9.43 5.35 0.23
N THR A 57 -8.35 4.59 0.43
CA THR A 57 -6.98 5.11 0.34
C THR A 57 -6.22 4.41 -0.75
N GLY A 58 -5.17 5.06 -1.24
CA GLY A 58 -4.27 4.46 -2.22
C GLY A 58 -2.84 4.90 -1.94
N PHE A 59 -1.94 3.94 -1.83
CA PHE A 59 -0.53 4.19 -1.56
C PHE A 59 0.35 3.17 -2.27
N GLY A 60 1.59 3.57 -2.53
CA GLY A 60 2.63 2.65 -2.99
C GLY A 60 3.50 2.17 -1.82
N GLY A 61 4.62 1.52 -2.14
CA GLY A 61 5.62 1.17 -1.11
C GLY A 61 5.31 -0.13 -0.37
N LEU A 62 4.70 -1.08 -1.08
CA LEU A 62 4.53 -2.48 -0.65
C LEU A 62 5.49 -3.44 -1.37
N GLY A 63 6.26 -2.97 -2.35
CA GLY A 63 7.17 -3.80 -3.14
C GLY A 63 8.57 -3.97 -2.56
N GLY A 64 8.82 -3.37 -1.39
CA GLY A 64 10.11 -3.42 -0.70
C GLY A 64 10.16 -4.58 0.29
N ASP A 65 10.60 -4.28 1.51
CA ASP A 65 10.64 -5.27 2.59
C ASP A 65 9.23 -5.54 3.17
N PRO A 66 8.84 -6.81 3.41
CA PRO A 66 7.51 -7.16 3.92
C PRO A 66 7.24 -6.75 5.38
N ASP A 67 8.22 -6.19 6.10
CA ASP A 67 8.02 -5.58 7.42
C ASP A 67 6.99 -4.43 7.39
N GLN A 68 6.67 -3.91 6.20
CA GLN A 68 5.54 -3.01 5.98
C GLN A 68 4.23 -3.59 6.53
N LEU A 69 4.01 -4.91 6.47
CA LEU A 69 2.83 -5.55 7.06
C LEU A 69 2.76 -5.33 8.58
N ARG A 70 3.87 -5.52 9.30
CA ARG A 70 3.92 -5.24 10.74
C ARG A 70 3.60 -3.78 11.01
N ARG A 71 4.21 -2.85 10.26
CA ARG A 71 3.97 -1.41 10.44
C ARG A 71 2.50 -1.03 10.18
N MET A 72 1.83 -1.66 9.22
CA MET A 72 0.46 -1.32 8.82
C MET A 72 -0.62 -1.99 9.69
N PHE A 73 -0.38 -3.21 10.17
CA PHE A 73 -1.42 -4.05 10.79
C PHE A 73 -1.15 -4.42 12.26
N HIS A 74 0.10 -4.39 12.74
CA HIS A 74 0.39 -4.75 14.14
C HIS A 74 -0.39 -3.86 15.10
N SER A 75 -1.07 -4.45 16.09
CA SER A 75 -2.00 -3.73 16.99
C SER A 75 -1.36 -2.52 17.67
N LYS A 76 -0.10 -2.68 18.12
CA LYS A 76 0.70 -1.64 18.79
C LYS A 76 1.56 -0.77 17.87
N SER A 77 1.38 -0.86 16.54
CA SER A 77 2.15 -0.04 15.60
C SER A 77 1.97 1.45 15.90
N LYS A 78 3.07 2.20 15.89
CA LYS A 78 3.09 3.66 16.03
C LYS A 78 2.85 4.40 14.70
N MET A 79 2.68 3.66 13.61
CA MET A 79 2.38 4.25 12.31
C MET A 79 1.02 4.94 12.35
N VAL A 80 0.96 6.13 11.77
CA VAL A 80 -0.25 6.94 11.61
C VAL A 80 -0.46 7.25 10.13
N GLY A 81 -1.72 7.46 9.72
CA GLY A 81 -2.08 7.89 8.38
C GLY A 81 -2.73 6.80 7.51
N PHE A 82 -2.81 7.09 6.21
CA PHE A 82 -3.68 6.41 5.22
C PHE A 82 -3.43 4.91 5.00
N SER A 83 -2.26 4.39 5.38
CA SER A 83 -1.94 2.96 5.23
C SER A 83 -2.07 2.17 6.53
N ARG A 84 -2.46 2.80 7.64
CA ARG A 84 -2.65 2.12 8.93
C ARG A 84 -4.03 1.47 8.98
N ALA A 85 -4.08 0.16 9.19
CA ALA A 85 -5.31 -0.57 9.50
C ALA A 85 -5.75 -0.32 10.95
N ARG A 86 -6.30 0.87 11.22
CA ARG A 86 -6.71 1.30 12.56
C ARG A 86 -7.74 0.33 13.15
N GLY A 87 -7.60 0.01 14.43
CA GLY A 87 -8.51 -0.87 15.16
C GLY A 87 -8.28 -2.36 14.96
N TYR A 88 -7.55 -2.79 13.92
CA TYR A 88 -7.24 -4.20 13.71
C TYR A 88 -6.30 -4.74 14.78
N GLN A 89 -6.61 -5.93 15.29
CA GLN A 89 -5.84 -6.66 16.29
C GLN A 89 -6.00 -8.16 16.05
N ASN A 90 -4.89 -8.87 15.93
CA ASN A 90 -4.87 -10.33 15.87
C ASN A 90 -3.62 -10.81 16.62
N PRO A 91 -3.77 -11.56 17.75
CA PRO A 91 -2.64 -11.98 18.57
C PRO A 91 -1.62 -12.87 17.83
N GLU A 92 -2.08 -13.74 16.92
CA GLU A 92 -1.19 -14.58 16.12
C GLU A 92 -0.40 -13.72 15.13
N PHE A 93 -1.08 -12.79 14.46
CA PHE A 93 -0.42 -11.82 13.57
C PHE A 93 0.65 -11.02 14.31
N ASP A 94 0.32 -10.46 15.48
CA ASP A 94 1.24 -9.64 16.27
C ASP A 94 2.49 -10.43 16.68
N GLN A 95 2.32 -11.70 17.12
CA GLN A 95 3.45 -12.57 17.47
C GLN A 95 4.37 -12.85 16.28
N LEU A 96 3.81 -13.19 15.12
CA LEU A 96 4.59 -13.42 13.90
C LEU A 96 5.29 -12.15 13.42
N ALA A 97 4.59 -11.03 13.51
CA ALA A 97 5.09 -9.73 13.12
C ALA A 97 6.28 -9.30 14.00
N ASP A 98 6.21 -9.48 15.32
CA ASP A 98 7.33 -9.22 16.22
C ASP A 98 8.51 -10.17 15.97
N ALA A 99 8.24 -11.47 15.75
CA ALA A 99 9.28 -12.47 15.54
C ALA A 99 10.05 -12.27 14.23
N GLN A 100 9.37 -11.89 13.13
CA GLN A 100 10.02 -11.80 11.81
C GLN A 100 11.17 -10.79 11.75
N VAL A 101 11.21 -9.80 12.65
CA VAL A 101 12.22 -8.73 12.68
C VAL A 101 13.60 -9.27 13.10
N SER A 102 13.65 -10.37 13.87
CA SER A 102 14.89 -10.98 14.36
C SER A 102 15.25 -12.29 13.65
N MET A 103 14.45 -12.73 12.68
CA MET A 103 14.72 -13.94 11.90
C MET A 103 15.85 -13.73 10.90
N LEU A 104 16.93 -14.51 11.04
CA LEU A 104 18.11 -14.44 10.17
C LEU A 104 18.02 -15.36 8.95
N ASP A 105 17.27 -16.46 9.03
CA ASP A 105 17.05 -17.37 7.90
C ASP A 105 15.94 -16.81 6.99
N PRO A 106 16.23 -16.48 5.72
CA PRO A 106 15.23 -15.98 4.78
C PRO A 106 14.08 -16.95 4.53
N ALA A 107 14.30 -18.26 4.61
CA ALA A 107 13.26 -19.26 4.41
C ALA A 107 12.26 -19.27 5.58
N GLU A 108 12.75 -19.20 6.82
CA GLU A 108 11.91 -19.11 8.01
C GLU A 108 11.14 -17.78 8.05
N ARG A 109 11.81 -16.65 7.76
CA ARG A 109 11.15 -15.35 7.65
C ARG A 109 10.05 -15.35 6.59
N ARG A 110 10.27 -16.00 5.44
CA ARG A 110 9.26 -16.14 4.38
C ARG A 110 8.02 -16.91 4.86
N LYS A 111 8.19 -17.99 5.61
CA LYS A 111 7.05 -18.75 6.18
C LYS A 111 6.24 -17.90 7.15
N ALA A 112 6.91 -17.19 8.06
CA ALA A 112 6.23 -16.30 9.01
C ALA A 112 5.44 -15.18 8.30
N VAL A 113 6.06 -14.51 7.32
CA VAL A 113 5.40 -13.48 6.51
C VAL A 113 4.24 -14.06 5.70
N GLY A 114 4.40 -15.27 5.13
CA GLY A 114 3.32 -15.96 4.42
C GLY A 114 2.10 -16.18 5.31
N ARG A 115 2.32 -16.68 6.54
CA ARG A 115 1.24 -16.86 7.52
C ARG A 115 0.58 -15.54 7.91
N MET A 116 1.37 -14.47 8.08
CA MET A 116 0.82 -13.12 8.32
C MET A 116 -0.11 -12.68 7.18
N GLN A 117 0.24 -12.96 5.92
CA GLN A 117 -0.60 -12.62 4.77
C GLN A 117 -1.89 -13.45 4.70
N GLU A 118 -1.82 -14.74 5.04
CA GLU A 118 -3.00 -15.62 5.14
C GLU A 118 -4.00 -15.09 6.17
N ILE A 119 -3.53 -14.76 7.38
CA ILE A 119 -4.36 -14.19 8.44
C ILE A 119 -5.05 -12.90 7.95
N LEU A 120 -4.31 -11.99 7.30
CA LEU A 120 -4.90 -10.75 6.76
C LEU A 120 -5.91 -11.00 5.64
N ALA A 121 -5.73 -12.06 4.85
CA ALA A 121 -6.66 -12.45 3.80
C ALA A 121 -7.94 -13.09 4.35
N GLU A 122 -7.86 -13.75 5.51
CA GLU A 122 -9.00 -14.30 6.24
C GLU A 122 -9.77 -13.20 7.00
N ASP A 123 -9.05 -12.34 7.73
CA ASP A 123 -9.65 -11.30 8.57
C ASP A 123 -10.15 -10.08 7.77
N LEU A 124 -9.60 -9.84 6.57
CA LEU A 124 -9.91 -8.72 5.67
C LEU A 124 -9.99 -7.34 6.36
N PRO A 125 -9.02 -6.92 7.21
CA PRO A 125 -9.06 -5.61 7.85
C PRO A 125 -8.93 -4.43 6.86
N VAL A 126 -8.38 -4.71 5.68
CA VAL A 126 -8.34 -3.79 4.54
C VAL A 126 -8.68 -4.59 3.29
N PHE A 127 -9.56 -4.05 2.46
CA PHE A 127 -9.97 -4.68 1.22
C PHE A 127 -9.12 -4.18 0.04
N ALA A 128 -8.21 -5.02 -0.45
CA ALA A 128 -7.34 -4.68 -1.56
C ALA A 128 -8.14 -4.63 -2.87
N LEU A 129 -8.26 -3.43 -3.46
CA LEU A 129 -9.07 -3.21 -4.66
C LEU A 129 -8.35 -3.60 -5.95
N TYR A 130 -7.17 -3.01 -6.19
CA TYR A 130 -6.37 -3.24 -7.39
C TYR A 130 -4.99 -2.59 -7.24
N TYR A 131 -4.06 -3.00 -8.12
CA TYR A 131 -2.80 -2.30 -8.36
C TYR A 131 -2.94 -1.44 -9.62
N THR A 132 -2.43 -0.21 -9.59
CA THR A 132 -2.40 0.62 -10.80
C THR A 132 -1.26 0.21 -11.71
N ALA A 133 -1.56 0.15 -13.02
CA ALA A 133 -0.53 0.16 -14.03
C ALA A 133 0.13 1.54 -14.02
N ARG A 134 1.47 1.57 -13.95
CA ARG A 134 2.26 2.77 -14.16
C ARG A 134 2.89 2.71 -15.53
N VAL A 135 2.47 3.63 -16.41
CA VAL A 135 3.03 3.76 -17.76
C VAL A 135 4.02 4.92 -17.76
N VAL A 136 5.21 4.68 -18.29
CA VAL A 136 6.26 5.68 -18.44
C VAL A 136 6.54 5.78 -19.93
N VAL A 137 6.55 7.01 -20.45
CA VAL A 137 6.84 7.30 -21.86
C VAL A 137 8.06 8.21 -21.91
N TYR A 138 9.03 7.87 -22.75
CA TYR A 138 10.25 8.65 -22.94
C TYR A 138 10.71 8.61 -24.40
N ASN A 139 11.55 9.56 -24.80
CA ASN A 139 12.18 9.55 -26.12
C ASN A 139 13.45 8.69 -26.09
N ALA A 140 13.36 7.47 -26.61
CA ALA A 140 14.49 6.54 -26.67
C ALA A 140 15.67 7.04 -27.53
N GLN A 141 15.44 7.96 -28.47
CA GLN A 141 16.54 8.58 -29.24
C GLN A 141 17.37 9.55 -28.39
N VAL A 142 16.81 10.09 -27.32
CA VAL A 142 17.51 10.96 -26.37
C VAL A 142 18.17 10.14 -25.28
N PHE A 143 17.45 9.17 -24.71
CA PHE A 143 17.96 8.29 -23.66
C PHE A 143 17.09 7.03 -23.56
N ASP A 144 17.68 5.85 -23.72
CA ASP A 144 17.01 4.54 -23.72
C ASP A 144 17.31 3.68 -22.50
N ASN A 145 18.20 4.14 -21.60
CA ASN A 145 18.62 3.39 -20.43
C ASN A 145 17.78 3.69 -19.16
N TRP A 146 16.46 3.73 -19.30
CA TRP A 146 15.54 3.84 -18.16
C TRP A 146 15.27 2.46 -17.57
N TYR A 147 15.41 2.34 -16.25
CA TYR A 147 15.10 1.11 -15.50
C TYR A 147 14.51 1.44 -14.13
N PHE A 148 13.69 0.52 -13.62
CA PHE A 148 13.14 0.66 -12.28
C PHE A 148 14.23 0.59 -11.22
N THR A 149 14.20 1.52 -10.27
CA THR A 149 15.11 1.51 -9.12
C THR A 149 15.03 0.15 -8.40
N PRO A 150 16.15 -0.58 -8.24
CA PRO A 150 16.17 -1.81 -7.46
C PRO A 150 15.67 -1.55 -6.03
N GLY A 151 14.77 -2.40 -5.54
CA GLY A 151 14.12 -2.21 -4.23
C GLY A 151 13.11 -1.05 -4.16
N GLY A 152 12.90 -0.31 -5.25
CA GLY A 152 11.92 0.76 -5.41
C GLY A 152 12.15 2.01 -4.54
N PHE A 153 11.43 3.08 -4.86
CA PHE A 153 11.44 4.33 -4.09
C PHE A 153 10.44 4.27 -2.93
N GLY A 154 10.74 4.89 -1.79
CA GLY A 154 9.76 5.10 -0.70
C GLY A 154 9.06 3.82 -0.23
N GLY A 155 9.82 2.75 0.03
CA GLY A 155 9.29 1.45 0.48
C GLY A 155 8.98 0.46 -0.65
N GLY A 156 9.51 0.66 -1.85
CA GLY A 156 9.33 -0.29 -2.96
C GLY A 156 8.38 0.13 -4.05
N VAL A 157 8.14 1.43 -4.24
CA VAL A 157 7.43 1.93 -5.42
C VAL A 157 8.34 1.76 -6.65
N PRO A 158 7.96 0.97 -7.66
CA PRO A 158 8.75 0.87 -8.88
C PRO A 158 8.64 2.19 -9.64
N MET A 159 9.73 2.97 -9.67
CA MET A 159 9.84 4.19 -10.46
C MET A 159 11.14 4.20 -11.25
N PRO A 160 11.13 4.68 -12.50
CA PRO A 160 12.33 4.80 -13.31
C PRO A 160 13.16 6.04 -12.96
N TYR A 161 12.62 6.99 -12.17
CA TYR A 161 13.30 8.24 -11.84
C TYR A 161 14.39 8.05 -10.78
N ASN A 162 15.55 7.51 -11.17
CA ASN A 162 16.72 7.47 -10.30
C ASN A 162 17.88 8.27 -10.88
N LYS A 163 18.55 9.05 -10.03
CA LYS A 163 19.72 9.85 -10.45
C LYS A 163 20.89 8.98 -10.90
N HIS A 164 20.92 7.72 -10.48
CA HIS A 164 21.95 6.75 -10.81
C HIS A 164 22.10 6.58 -12.33
N GLN A 165 20.99 6.54 -13.08
CA GLN A 165 20.96 6.51 -14.55
C GLN A 165 21.82 7.60 -15.20
N PHE A 166 21.80 8.82 -14.67
CA PHE A 166 22.55 9.95 -15.22
C PHE A 166 24.02 9.97 -14.80
N ILE A 167 24.40 9.22 -13.78
CA ILE A 167 25.76 9.19 -13.24
C ILE A 167 26.57 8.06 -13.90
N VAL A 168 26.01 6.85 -13.94
CA VAL A 168 26.72 5.67 -14.46
C VAL A 168 26.38 5.35 -15.91
N GLY A 169 25.23 5.80 -16.42
CA GLY A 169 24.80 5.52 -17.80
C GLY A 169 24.46 4.05 -18.07
N VAL A 170 24.44 3.18 -17.05
CA VAL A 170 24.12 1.74 -17.14
C VAL A 170 23.16 1.29 -16.01
N PRO A 171 22.42 0.17 -16.18
CA PRO A 171 21.55 -0.41 -15.14
C PRO A 171 22.29 -0.86 -13.88
N GLU A 172 23.57 -1.14 -14.03
CA GLU A 172 24.46 -1.65 -12.99
C GLU A 172 25.51 -0.58 -12.69
N GLY A 173 25.82 -0.33 -11.42
CA GLY A 173 26.78 0.72 -11.05
C GLY A 173 27.38 0.47 -9.67
N LEU A 174 28.43 1.24 -9.38
CA LEU A 174 29.43 1.06 -8.31
C LEU A 174 28.88 0.33 -7.10
N GLU A 175 29.55 -0.77 -6.70
CA GLU A 175 29.24 -1.53 -5.49
C GLU A 175 28.87 -0.57 -4.36
N ILE A 176 27.58 -0.54 -4.01
CA ILE A 176 27.12 0.19 -2.84
C ILE A 176 27.84 -0.50 -1.67
N ARG A 177 28.78 0.20 -1.04
CA ARG A 177 29.48 -0.30 0.15
C ARG A 177 28.41 -0.79 1.12
N ARG A 178 28.37 -2.11 1.31
CA ARG A 178 27.54 -2.77 2.32
C ARG A 178 27.97 -2.35 3.72
#